data_AF-A0A0K1RV73-F1
#
_entry.id   AF-A0A0K1RV73-F1
#
_cell.length_a   1.000
_cell.length_b   1.000
_cell.length_c   1.000
_cell.angle_alpha   90.00
_cell.angle_beta   90.00
_cell.angle_gamma   90.00
#
_symmetry.space_group_name_H-M   'P 1'
#
loop_
_entity.id
_entity.type
_entity.pdbx_description
1 polymer ?
#
loop_
_entity_poly.entity_id
_entity_poly.type
_entity_poly.pdbx_seq_one_letter_code
_entity_poly.pdbx_strand_id
1 'polypeptide(L)' 'MGESVIDQDIQEKGRQSEAVSLILQLLNRRLGEISSTLSQQIQELSLEQLETLGEALLDFTSLTDLTTWLLDTET' A
#
# COMPACT_ATOMS: atom_id res chain seq x y z
N MET A 1 -27.88 -16.33 -6.98
CA MET A 1 -26.51 -16.00 -7.45
C MET A 1 -26.45 -14.48 -7.56
N GLY A 2 -26.10 -13.80 -6.48
CA GLY A 2 -26.17 -12.32 -6.40
C GLY A 2 -25.69 -11.81 -5.05
N GLU A 3 -25.88 -12.61 -4.00
CA GLU A 3 -25.37 -12.32 -2.65
C GLU A 3 -23.87 -12.63 -2.52
N SER A 4 -23.36 -13.74 -3.07
CA SER A 4 -21.93 -14.12 -2.93
C SER A 4 -20.90 -13.15 -3.53
N VAL A 5 -21.22 -12.40 -4.59
CA VAL A 5 -20.22 -11.53 -5.26
C VAL A 5 -20.06 -10.20 -4.53
N ILE A 6 -21.13 -9.71 -3.91
CA ILE A 6 -21.13 -8.44 -3.17
C ILE A 6 -20.35 -8.59 -1.85
N ASP A 7 -20.54 -9.72 -1.16
CA ASP A 7 -19.76 -10.02 0.05
C ASP A 7 -18.25 -10.13 -0.22
N GLN A 8 -17.86 -10.71 -1.37
CA GLN A 8 -16.44 -10.82 -1.74
C GLN A 8 -15.80 -9.45 -2.02
N ASP A 9 -16.49 -8.56 -2.73
CA ASP A 9 -16.02 -7.19 -3.00
C ASP A 9 -15.86 -6.37 -1.70
N ILE A 10 -16.79 -6.52 -0.75
CA ILE A 10 -16.72 -5.85 0.56
C ILE A 10 -15.53 -6.37 1.37
N GLN A 11 -15.32 -7.68 1.40
CA GLN A 11 -14.19 -8.29 2.12
C GLN A 11 -12.84 -7.89 1.51
N GLU A 12 -12.76 -7.81 0.18
CA GLU A 12 -11.55 -7.41 -0.53
C GLU A 12 -11.19 -5.94 -0.29
N LYS A 13 -12.18 -5.04 -0.37
CA LYS A 13 -11.99 -3.62 -0.02
C LYS A 13 -11.61 -3.42 1.44
N GLY A 14 -12.17 -4.22 2.35
CA GLY A 14 -11.78 -4.23 3.76
C GLY A 14 -10.30 -4.55 3.93
N ARG A 15 -9.85 -5.65 3.31
CA ARG A 15 -8.43 -6.07 3.36
C ARG A 15 -7.49 -5.04 2.74
N GLN A 16 -7.86 -4.45 1.60
CA GLN A 16 -7.05 -3.41 0.96
C GLN A 16 -6.93 -2.17 1.86
N SER A 17 -8.03 -1.71 2.46
CA SER A 17 -8.02 -0.55 3.36
C SER A 17 -7.15 -0.79 4.61
N GLU A 18 -7.25 -1.97 5.21
CA GLU A 18 -6.40 -2.36 6.33
C GLU A 18 -4.91 -2.43 5.94
N ALA A 19 -4.60 -3.02 4.79
CA ALA A 19 -3.23 -3.10 4.27
C ALA A 19 -2.64 -1.70 4.02
N VAL A 20 -3.38 -0.80 3.36
CA VAL A 20 -2.97 0.58 3.13
C VAL A 20 -2.70 1.30 4.45
N SER A 21 -3.62 1.19 5.42
CA SER A 21 -3.46 1.84 6.72
C SER A 21 -2.19 1.39 7.44
N LEU A 22 -1.94 0.08 7.45
CA LEU A 22 -0.74 -0.49 8.05
C LEU A 22 0.53 -0.03 7.34
N ILE A 23 0.58 -0.09 6.01
CA ILE A 23 1.71 0.35 5.20
C ILE A 23 2.04 1.82 5.49
N LEU A 24 1.03 2.70 5.49
CA LEU A 24 1.23 4.12 5.77
C LEU A 24 1.77 4.36 7.18
N GLN A 25 1.28 3.62 8.19
CA GLN A 25 1.81 3.73 9.55
C GLN A 25 3.27 3.25 9.64
N LEU A 26 3.61 2.16 8.95
CA LEU A 26 4.99 1.63 8.93
C LEU A 26 5.95 2.57 8.22
N LEU A 27 5.55 3.12 7.07
CA LEU A 27 6.34 4.12 6.34
C LEU A 27 6.56 5.38 7.18
N ASN A 28 5.51 5.88 7.85
CA ASN A 28 5.66 7.03 8.74
C ASN A 28 6.64 6.77 9.90
N ARG A 29 6.66 5.53 10.42
CA ARG A 29 7.60 5.14 11.49
C ARG A 29 9.04 4.97 11.02
N ARG A 30 9.26 4.45 9.81
CA ARG A 30 10.61 4.20 9.28
C ARG A 30 11.23 5.43 8.63
N LEU A 31 10.47 6.13 7.79
CA LEU A 31 10.95 7.19 6.91
C LEU A 31 10.56 8.60 7.38
N GLY A 32 9.72 8.70 8.42
CA GLY A 32 9.14 9.96 8.88
C GLY A 32 7.89 10.33 8.08
N GLU A 33 7.44 11.58 8.22
CA GLU A 33 6.19 12.04 7.64
C GLU A 33 6.13 11.84 6.11
N ILE A 34 5.16 11.04 5.67
CA ILE A 34 4.92 10.78 4.24
C ILE A 34 3.98 11.86 3.68
N SER A 35 4.38 12.48 2.56
CA SER A 35 3.56 13.48 1.86
C SER A 35 2.23 12.89 1.38
N SER A 36 1.19 13.72 1.35
CA SER A 36 -0.13 13.37 0.80
C SER A 36 -0.08 12.81 -0.61
N THR A 37 0.86 13.26 -1.46
CA THR A 37 1.01 12.72 -2.82
C THR A 37 1.41 11.25 -2.81
N LEU A 38 2.35 10.86 -1.94
CA LEU A 38 2.81 9.47 -1.84
C LEU A 38 1.75 8.60 -1.16
N SER A 39 1.04 9.13 -0.18
CA SER A 39 -0.05 8.38 0.44
C SER A 39 -1.22 8.14 -0.51
N GLN A 40 -1.48 9.04 -1.45
CA GLN A 40 -2.45 8.81 -2.53
C GLN A 40 -1.99 7.69 -3.47
N GLN A 41 -0.73 7.70 -3.92
CA GLN A 41 -0.21 6.62 -4.77
C GLN A 41 -0.30 5.26 -4.08
N ILE A 42 0.02 5.18 -2.79
CA ILE A 42 -0.08 3.94 -2.01
C ILE A 42 -1.54 3.45 -1.89
N GLN A 43 -2.51 4.37 -1.78
CA GLN A 43 -3.94 4.03 -1.76
C GLN A 43 -4.44 3.44 -3.08
N GLU A 44 -3.77 3.75 -4.20
CA GLU A 44 -4.12 3.26 -5.53
C GLU A 44 -3.48 1.89 -5.83
N LEU A 45 -2.58 1.40 -4.98
CA LEU A 45 -1.96 0.08 -5.13
C LEU A 45 -2.96 -1.05 -4.92
N SER A 46 -2.78 -2.10 -5.73
CA SER A 46 -3.50 -3.38 -5.59
C SER A 46 -3.06 -4.10 -4.31
N LEU A 47 -3.88 -5.03 -3.80
CA LEU A 47 -3.54 -5.80 -2.59
C LEU A 47 -2.18 -6.53 -2.73
N GLU A 48 -1.92 -7.14 -3.88
CA GLU A 48 -0.65 -7.82 -4.19
C GLU A 48 0.56 -6.87 -4.18
N GLN A 49 0.37 -5.64 -4.67
CA GLN A 49 1.40 -4.60 -4.64
C GLN A 49 1.64 -4.12 -3.21
N LEU A 50 0.60 -4.01 -2.38
CA LEU A 50 0.71 -3.66 -0.96
C LEU A 50 1.45 -4.74 -0.15
N GLU A 51 1.20 -6.02 -0.45
CA GLU A 51 1.93 -7.14 0.17
C GLU A 51 3.43 -7.06 -0.18
N THR A 52 3.74 -6.85 -1.47
CA THR A 52 5.13 -6.69 -1.95
C THR A 52 5.81 -5.46 -1.34
N LEU A 53 5.09 -4.34 -1.24
CA LEU A 53 5.57 -3.12 -0.59
C LEU A 53 5.88 -3.37 0.90
N GLY A 54 5.09 -4.20 1.57
CA GLY A 54 5.31 -4.57 2.97
C GLY A 54 6.64 -5.28 3.20
N GLU A 55 7.04 -6.14 2.26
CA GLU A 55 8.35 -6.81 2.26
C GLU A 55 9.48 -5.84 1.93
N ALA A 56 9.37 -5.09 0.83
CA ALA A 56 10.39 -4.13 0.38
C ALA A 56 10.64 -3.02 1.41
N LEU A 57 9.60 -2.63 2.16
CA LEU A 57 9.68 -1.66 3.25
C LEU A 57 10.65 -2.07 4.36
N LEU A 58 11.01 -3.35 4.48
CA LEU A 58 12.03 -3.80 5.43
C LEU A 58 13.44 -3.36 5.03
N ASP A 59 13.68 -3.14 3.73
CA ASP A 59 14.96 -2.74 3.16
C ASP A 59 15.08 -1.21 2.95
N PHE A 60 13.97 -0.47 3.08
CA PHE A 60 13.99 0.98 2.88
C PHE A 60 14.78 1.71 3.97
N THR A 61 15.65 2.61 3.51
CA THR A 61 16.46 3.47 4.38
C THR A 61 16.10 4.95 4.24
N SER A 62 15.43 5.32 3.14
CA SER A 62 15.13 6.71 2.78
C SER A 62 13.82 6.81 1.99
N LEU A 63 13.25 8.03 1.93
CA LEU A 63 12.12 8.33 1.05
C LEU A 63 12.42 8.07 -0.43
N THR A 64 13.69 8.20 -0.84
CA THR A 64 14.13 7.87 -2.20
C THR A 64 13.83 6.41 -2.55
N ASP A 65 14.09 5.47 -1.64
CA ASP A 65 13.85 4.03 -1.86
C ASP A 65 12.36 3.77 -2.14
N LEU A 66 11.48 4.40 -1.35
CA LEU A 66 10.03 4.34 -1.55
C LEU A 66 9.63 4.92 -2.91
N THR A 67 10.13 6.10 -3.28
CA THR A 67 9.77 6.71 -4.57
C THR A 67 10.28 5.91 -5.76
N THR A 68 11.46 5.31 -5.65
CA THR A 68 12.00 4.44 -6.70
C THR A 68 11.18 3.17 -6.84
N TRP A 69 10.77 2.57 -5.72
CA TRP A 69 9.92 1.38 -5.73
C TRP A 69 8.57 1.67 -6.39
N LEU A 70 7.92 2.78 -6.04
CA LEU A 70 6.63 3.19 -6.64
C LEU A 70 6.75 3.39 -8.16
N LEU A 71 7.83 4.03 -8.62
CA LEU A 71 8.07 4.23 -10.05
C LEU A 71 8.30 2.90 -10.82
N ASP A 72 8.98 1.94 -10.19
CA ASP A 72 9.20 0.61 -10.79
C ASP A 72 7.89 -0.20 -10.88
N THR A 73 7.02 -0.06 -9.88
CA THR A 73 5.72 -0.77 -9.84
C THR A 73 4.64 -0.16 -10.73
N GLU A 74 4.84 1.05 -11.25
CA GLU A 74 3.97 1.70 -12.25
C GLU A 74 4.30 1.30 -13.71
N THR A 75 5.30 0.43 -13.94
CA THR A 75 5.75 -0.02 -15.28
C THR A 75 5.34 -1.47 -15.57
#